data_AF-A0A536JNI9-F1
#
_entry.id   AF-A0A536JNI9-F1
#
_cell.length_a   1.000
_cell.length_b   1.000
_cell.length_c   1.000
_cell.angle_alpha   90.00
_cell.angle_beta   90.00
_cell.angle_gamma   90.00
#
_symmetry.space_group_name_H-M   'P 1'
#
loop_
_entity.id
_entity.type
_entity.pdbx_description
1 polymer ?
#
loop_
_entity_poly.entity_id
_entity_poly.type
_entity_poly.pdbx_seq_one_letter_code
_entity_poly.pdbx_strand_id
1 'polypeptide(L)'
;MSVGQALAAKRGERGLSIDQVAASTRTRTEPLRALEANDFGRFPAPVYARGCGKTHAMYHGLDRDELVRLIPEAGNPPSLALGPVGAGVARREFSSQTSPQVPA
;
A
#
# COMPACT_ATOMS: atom_id res chain seq x y z
N MET A 1 7.68 15.94 -8.46
CA MET A 1 6.74 14.81 -8.55
C MET A 1 6.03 14.68 -7.22
N SER A 2 4.71 14.52 -7.19
CA SER A 2 3.98 14.32 -5.93
C SER A 2 3.97 12.84 -5.51
N VAL A 3 3.62 12.56 -4.25
CA VAL A 3 3.48 11.18 -3.75
C VAL A 3 2.46 10.38 -4.56
N GLY A 4 1.31 10.98 -4.85
CA GLY A 4 0.27 10.28 -5.59
C GLY A 4 0.68 9.95 -7.02
N GLN A 5 1.44 10.85 -7.67
CA GLN A 5 2.00 10.59 -8.99
C GLN A 5 3.00 9.43 -8.98
N ALA A 6 3.88 9.37 -7.96
CA ALA A 6 4.87 8.29 -7.85
C ALA A 6 4.20 6.92 -7.66
N LEU A 7 3.17 6.84 -6.81
CA LEU A 7 2.42 5.61 -6.58
C LEU A 7 1.62 5.19 -7.82
N ALA A 8 0.91 6.12 -8.45
CA ALA A 8 0.14 5.84 -9.66
C ALA A 8 1.04 5.38 -10.82
N ALA A 9 2.21 6.01 -10.98
CA ALA A 9 3.22 5.60 -11.96
C ALA A 9 3.69 4.16 -11.72
N LYS A 10 4.11 3.82 -10.49
CA LYS A 10 4.52 2.44 -10.15
C LYS A 10 3.41 1.42 -10.26
N ARG A 11 2.18 1.80 -9.96
CA ARG A 11 1.02 0.93 -10.16
C ARG A 11 0.79 0.67 -11.66
N GLY A 12 0.88 1.72 -12.48
CA GLY A 12 0.75 1.67 -13.94
C GLY A 12 1.86 0.85 -14.61
N GLU A 13 3.12 1.05 -14.22
CA GLU A 13 4.28 0.27 -14.69
C GLU A 13 4.10 -1.24 -14.46
N ARG A 14 3.38 -1.61 -13.39
CA ARG A 14 3.09 -3.01 -13.05
C ARG A 14 1.76 -3.52 -13.62
N GLY A 15 1.01 -2.68 -14.34
CA GLY A 15 -0.30 -3.04 -14.89
C GLY A 15 -1.35 -3.37 -13.84
N LEU A 16 -1.24 -2.83 -12.62
CA LEU A 16 -2.13 -3.16 -11.50
C LEU A 16 -3.33 -2.20 -11.43
N SER A 17 -4.50 -2.73 -11.08
CA SER A 17 -5.66 -1.91 -10.71
C SER A 17 -5.58 -1.48 -9.24
N ILE A 18 -6.29 -0.40 -8.88
CA ILE A 18 -6.45 0.04 -7.48
C ILE A 18 -6.96 -1.11 -6.60
N ASP A 19 -7.95 -1.87 -7.08
CA ASP A 19 -8.52 -3.02 -6.37
C ASP A 19 -7.51 -4.13 -6.13
N GLN A 20 -6.66 -4.44 -7.11
CA GLN A 20 -5.58 -5.43 -6.94
C GLN A 20 -4.56 -5.00 -5.89
N VAL A 21 -4.18 -3.73 -5.89
CA VAL A 21 -3.26 -3.19 -4.88
C VAL A 21 -3.92 -3.25 -3.50
N ALA A 22 -5.16 -2.76 -3.37
CA ALA A 22 -5.92 -2.75 -2.12
C ALA A 22 -6.08 -4.16 -1.54
N ALA A 23 -6.43 -5.15 -2.38
CA ALA A 23 -6.52 -6.54 -1.98
C ALA A 23 -5.17 -7.10 -1.51
N SER A 24 -4.08 -6.78 -2.22
CA SER A 24 -2.73 -7.25 -1.89
C SER A 24 -2.19 -6.65 -0.59
N THR A 25 -2.50 -5.38 -0.32
CA THR A 25 -2.06 -4.67 0.90
C THR A 25 -3.04 -4.78 2.06
N ARG A 26 -4.19 -5.45 1.87
CA ARG A 26 -5.30 -5.52 2.82
C ARG A 26 -5.76 -4.12 3.28
N THR A 27 -5.76 -3.17 2.35
CA THR A 27 -6.25 -1.81 2.59
C THR A 27 -7.55 -1.58 1.83
N ARG A 28 -8.27 -0.51 2.16
CA ARG A 28 -9.46 -0.10 1.39
C ARG A 28 -9.02 0.67 0.14
N THR A 29 -9.84 0.60 -0.91
CA THR A 29 -9.60 1.32 -2.17
C THR A 29 -9.69 2.83 -2.02
N GLU A 30 -10.61 3.32 -1.17
CA GLU A 30 -10.85 4.76 -0.97
C GLU A 30 -9.60 5.53 -0.48
N PRO A 31 -8.89 5.13 0.61
CA PRO A 31 -7.63 5.74 0.99
C PRO A 31 -6.55 5.69 -0.09
N LEU A 32 -6.46 4.59 -0.84
CA LEU A 32 -5.47 4.45 -1.90
C LEU A 32 -5.75 5.41 -3.06
N ARG A 33 -7.02 5.56 -3.47
CA ARG A 33 -7.42 6.54 -4.48
C ARG A 33 -7.15 7.97 -4.02
N ALA A 34 -7.50 8.28 -2.77
CA ALA A 34 -7.22 9.59 -2.17
C ALA A 34 -5.71 9.88 -2.18
N LEU A 35 -4.88 8.88 -1.85
CA LEU A 35 -3.43 9.02 -1.85
C LEU A 35 -2.86 9.24 -3.27
N GLU A 36 -3.30 8.44 -4.25
CA GLU A 36 -2.89 8.62 -5.66
C GLU A 36 -3.35 9.96 -6.25
N ALA A 37 -4.51 10.46 -5.81
CA ALA A 37 -5.02 11.78 -6.18
C ALA A 37 -4.37 12.95 -5.42
N ASN A 38 -3.52 12.68 -4.41
CA ASN A 38 -3.03 13.67 -3.44
C ASN A 38 -4.17 14.42 -2.71
N ASP A 39 -5.34 13.79 -2.60
CA ASP A 39 -6.50 14.31 -1.88
C ASP A 39 -6.40 13.93 -0.40
N PHE A 40 -5.47 14.56 0.31
CA PHE A 40 -5.24 14.30 1.73
C PHE A 40 -6.43 14.71 2.61
N GLY A 41 -7.34 15.54 2.11
CA GLY A 41 -8.55 15.97 2.82
C GLY A 41 -9.56 14.85 3.07
N ARG A 42 -9.48 13.74 2.30
CA ARG A 42 -10.29 12.53 2.53
C ARG A 42 -9.81 11.68 3.70
N PHE A 43 -8.61 11.93 4.21
CA PHE A 43 -8.11 11.21 5.37
C PHE A 43 -8.60 11.85 6.66
N PRO A 44 -9.01 11.05 7.66
CA PRO A 44 -9.44 11.59 8.96
C PRO A 44 -8.37 12.43 9.67
N ALA A 45 -7.09 12.11 9.42
CA ALA A 45 -5.94 12.86 9.89
C ALA A 45 -4.70 12.56 9.01
N PRO A 46 -3.71 13.45 8.94
CA PRO A 46 -2.54 13.25 8.07
C PRO A 46 -1.69 12.03 8.42
N VAL A 47 -1.74 11.58 9.69
CA VAL A 47 -1.09 10.33 10.13
C VAL A 47 -1.61 9.09 9.40
N TYR A 48 -2.90 9.07 9.01
CA TYR A 48 -3.48 7.96 8.24
C TYR A 48 -2.97 7.96 6.80
N ALA A 49 -2.82 9.15 6.19
CA ALA A 49 -2.22 9.28 4.85
C ALA A 49 -0.77 8.79 4.86
N ARG A 50 0.00 9.13 5.88
CA ARG A 50 1.38 8.63 6.06
C ARG A 50 1.44 7.13 6.25
N GLY A 51 0.59 6.55 7.11
CA GLY A 51 0.51 5.10 7.28
C GLY A 51 0.16 4.37 5.99
N CYS A 52 -0.81 4.89 5.24
CA CYS A 52 -1.20 4.38 3.94
C CYS A 52 -0.04 4.46 2.94
N GLY A 53 0.59 5.63 2.79
CA GLY A 53 1.75 5.82 1.91
C GLY A 53 2.93 4.93 2.25
N LYS A 54 3.21 4.73 3.55
CA LYS A 54 4.23 3.80 4.03
C LYS A 54 3.99 2.36 3.59
N THR A 55 2.74 1.89 3.64
CA THR A 55 2.38 0.53 3.22
C THR A 55 2.47 0.35 1.72
N HIS A 56 1.98 1.33 0.95
CA HIS A 56 1.98 1.26 -0.51
C HIS A 56 3.37 1.44 -1.12
N ALA A 57 4.22 2.32 -0.57
CA ALA A 57 5.62 2.44 -1.01
C ALA A 57 6.36 1.09 -0.92
N MET A 58 6.24 0.40 0.22
CA MET A 58 6.84 -0.94 0.37
C MET A 58 6.29 -1.94 -0.65
N TYR A 59 4.97 -1.93 -0.88
CA TYR A 59 4.35 -2.83 -1.86
C TYR A 59 4.85 -2.60 -3.29
N HIS A 60 5.18 -1.36 -3.64
CA HIS A 60 5.72 -0.98 -4.95
C HIS A 60 7.26 -1.01 -5.02
N GLY A 61 7.96 -1.34 -3.94
CA GLY A 61 9.43 -1.30 -3.87
C GLY A 61 10.00 0.12 -3.96
N LEU A 62 9.21 1.12 -3.60
CA LEU A 62 9.65 2.51 -3.51
C LEU A 62 10.31 2.78 -2.15
N ASP A 63 11.21 3.76 -2.12
CA ASP A 63 11.74 4.26 -0.86
C ASP A 63 10.61 4.90 -0.05
N ARG A 64 10.35 4.32 1.11
CA ARG A 64 9.28 4.73 2.00
C ARG A 64 9.52 6.12 2.57
N ASP A 65 10.75 6.40 3.01
CA ASP A 65 11.06 7.61 3.75
C ASP A 65 11.08 8.81 2.81
N GLU A 66 11.62 8.63 1.60
CA GLU A 66 11.54 9.59 0.50
C GLU A 66 10.07 9.93 0.18
N LEU A 67 9.22 8.92 0.04
CA LEU A 67 7.84 9.09 -0.38
C LEU A 67 6.95 9.73 0.70
N VAL A 68 7.18 9.43 1.98
CA VAL A 68 6.42 9.98 3.10
C VAL A 68 6.79 11.45 3.38
N ARG A 69 8.02 11.87 3.06
CA ARG A 69 8.43 13.29 3.15
C ARG A 69 7.59 14.20 2.24
N LEU A 70 7.01 13.65 1.17
CA LEU A 70 6.13 14.37 0.26
C LEU A 70 4.69 14.50 0.79
N ILE A 71 4.35 13.83 1.90
CA ILE A 71 3.03 13.91 2.53
C ILE A 71 3.07 15.02 3.60
N PRO A 72 2.09 15.95 3.62
CA PRO A 72 2.01 17.00 4.63
C PRO A 72 2.15 16.45 6.06
N GLU A 73 2.92 17.17 6.89
CA GLU A 73 3.07 16.84 8.31
C GLU A 73 1.74 17.00 9.06
N ALA A 74 1.47 16.10 10.01
CA ALA A 74 0.41 16.30 10.98
C ALA A 74 0.93 17.26 12.06
N GLY A 75 0.28 18.39 12.28
CA GLY A 75 0.44 19.12 13.54
C GLY A 75 -0.05 18.22 14.68
N ASN A 76 0.90 17.74 15.50
CA ASN A 76 0.73 16.81 16.63
C ASN A 76 -0.08 15.53 16.30
N PRO A 77 0.54 14.34 16.22
CA PRO A 77 -0.22 13.13 15.97
C PRO A 77 -1.24 12.90 17.10
N PRO A 78 -2.50 12.52 16.81
CA PRO A 78 -3.36 11.98 17.85
C PRO A 78 -2.64 10.77 18.45
N SER A 79 -2.59 10.69 19.77
CA SER A 79 -2.06 9.53 20.51
C SER A 79 -2.94 8.32 20.22
N LEU A 80 -2.76 7.71 19.05
CA LEU A 80 -3.48 6.53 18.60
C LEU A 80 -2.83 5.32 19.23
N ALA A 81 -3.44 4.86 20.32
CA ALA A 81 -3.31 3.51 20.82
C ALA A 81 -3.61 2.52 19.69
N LEU A 82 -2.55 2.07 19.01
CA LEU A 82 -2.61 0.91 18.12
C LEU A 82 -2.90 -0.31 18.99
N GLY A 83 -4.17 -0.72 19.03
CA GLY A 83 -4.53 -2.09 19.41
C GLY A 83 -3.75 -3.10 18.56
N PRO A 84 -3.57 -4.35 19.03
CA PRO A 84 -2.64 -5.30 18.43
C PRO A 84 -2.96 -5.50 16.96
N VAL A 85 -2.00 -5.16 16.10
CA VAL A 85 -2.04 -5.42 14.67
C VAL A 85 -2.16 -6.94 14.52
N GLY A 86 -3.36 -7.39 14.13
CA GLY A 86 -3.67 -8.79 13.96
C GLY A 86 -2.62 -9.49 13.11
N ALA A 87 -1.87 -10.35 13.78
CA ALA A 87 -1.00 -11.35 13.20
C ALA A 87 -1.78 -12.11 12.11
N GLY A 88 -1.23 -12.09 10.90
CA GLY A 88 -1.82 -12.77 9.75
C GLY A 88 -0.85 -12.85 8.58
N VAL A 89 0.43 -13.02 8.87
CA VAL A 89 1.42 -13.54 7.92
C VAL A 89 1.21 -15.06 7.87
N ALA A 90 0.21 -15.49 7.10
CA ALA A 90 0.15 -16.87 6.65
C ALA A 90 1.35 -17.11 5.74
N ARG A 91 2.28 -17.93 6.21
CA ARG A 91 3.41 -18.46 5.44
C ARG A 91 2.85 -19.03 4.13
N ARG A 92 3.30 -18.52 2.99
CA ARG A 92 3.14 -19.23 1.72
C ARG A 92 4.23 -20.28 1.66
N GLU A 93 3.83 -21.52 1.85
CA GLU A 93 4.68 -22.68 1.59
C GLU A 93 4.82 -22.79 0.08
N PHE A 94 5.99 -22.39 -0.43
CA PHE A 94 6.42 -22.71 -1.79
C PHE A 94 6.64 -24.22 -1.84
N SER A 95 5.67 -24.97 -2.36
CA SER A 95 5.97 -26.29 -2.90
C SER A 95 6.05 -26.18 -4.42
N SER A 96 7.30 -26.13 -4.87
CA SER A 96 7.72 -26.27 -6.26
C SER A 96 7.44 -27.68 -6.78
N GLN A 97 7.53 -27.82 -8.11
CA GLN A 97 7.57 -29.06 -8.92
C GLN A 97 6.21 -29.63 -9.32
N THR A 98 6.01 -30.18 -10.52
CA THR A 98 6.56 -30.04 -11.89
C THR A 98 5.59 -30.86 -12.76
N SER A 99 5.50 -30.53 -14.05
CA SER A 99 4.56 -31.04 -15.08
C SER A 99 4.53 -32.59 -15.29
N PRO A 100 3.98 -33.10 -16.42
CA PRO A 100 2.58 -33.31 -16.79
C PRO A 100 2.25 -34.82 -16.89
N GLN A 101 0.97 -35.21 -17.05
CA GLN A 101 0.61 -36.60 -17.34
C GLN A 101 -0.07 -36.71 -18.72
N VAL A 102 0.49 -37.57 -19.56
CA VAL A 102 -0.06 -38.07 -20.83
C VAL A 102 0.10 -39.61 -20.85
N PRO A 103 -0.68 -40.34 -21.68
CA PRO A 103 -1.59 -41.39 -21.22
C PRO A 103 -1.09 -42.82 -21.54
N ALA A 104 -1.91 -43.82 -21.21
CA ALA A 104 -1.84 -45.18 -21.77
C ALA A 104 -3.14 -45.48 -22.51
#